data_AF-F6ILI5-F1
#
_entry.id   AF-F6ILI5-F1
#
_cell.length_a   1.000
_cell.length_b   1.000
_cell.length_c   1.000
_cell.angle_alpha   90.00
_cell.angle_beta   90.00
_cell.angle_gamma   90.00
#
_symmetry.space_group_name_H-M   'P 1'
#
loop_
_entity.id
_entity.type
_entity.pdbx_description
1 polymer ?
#
loop_
_entity_poly.entity_id
_entity_poly.type
_entity_poly.pdbx_seq_one_letter_code
_entity_poly.pdbx_strand_id
1 'polypeptide(L)'
;MIVLILIALWKGLPRMIAGGLDSRIADIKAQLEEAKVLRAEAEALRKEYADKIANAEKDAAAMIDHARHEAEAIVAKAEKDSADVIVRREKMAQDKIGAAERAAVTDLQNQAAAAAAASARILIKANHSATADKAFVDQAIGSI
;
A
#
# COMPACT_ATOMS: atom_id res chain seq x y z
N MET A 1 87.45 -41.34 38.37
CA MET A 1 86.72 -41.21 37.09
C MET A 1 85.39 -41.98 37.09
N ILE A 2 85.34 -43.25 37.49
CA ILE A 2 84.10 -44.06 37.51
C ILE A 2 83.00 -43.49 38.43
N VAL A 3 83.36 -42.97 39.61
CA VAL A 3 82.39 -42.38 40.57
C VAL A 3 81.71 -41.12 40.01
N LEU A 4 82.43 -40.29 39.25
CA LEU A 4 81.86 -39.10 38.60
C LEU A 4 80.85 -39.46 37.50
N ILE A 5 81.11 -40.55 36.76
CA ILE A 5 80.23 -41.05 35.70
C ILE A 5 78.93 -41.61 36.31
N LEU A 6 79.01 -42.34 37.42
CA LEU A 6 77.81 -42.86 38.11
C LEU A 6 76.92 -41.74 38.66
N ILE A 7 77.50 -40.68 39.23
CA ILE A 7 76.73 -39.53 39.72
C ILE A 7 76.10 -38.75 38.56
N ALA A 8 76.80 -38.61 37.45
CA ALA A 8 76.26 -37.97 36.25
C ALA A 8 75.08 -38.75 35.66
N LEU A 9 75.16 -40.08 35.61
CA LEU A 9 74.06 -40.93 35.15
C LEU A 9 72.88 -40.91 36.13
N TRP A 10 73.14 -40.95 37.44
CA TRP A 10 72.10 -40.97 38.47
C TRP A 10 71.37 -39.63 38.62
N LYS A 11 72.01 -38.49 38.30
CA LYS A 11 71.33 -37.17 38.26
C LYS A 11 70.74 -36.80 36.91
N GLY A 12 71.36 -37.25 35.80
CA GLY A 12 70.92 -36.91 34.45
C GLY A 12 69.69 -37.70 34.00
N LEU A 13 69.67 -39.00 34.27
CA LEU A 13 68.62 -39.90 33.78
C LEU A 13 67.23 -39.68 34.42
N PRO A 14 67.08 -39.57 35.76
CA PRO A 14 65.76 -39.30 36.35
C PRO A 14 65.26 -37.88 36.05
N ARG A 15 66.15 -36.91 35.86
CA ARG A 15 65.77 -35.53 35.48
C ARG A 15 65.19 -35.47 34.06
N MET A 16 65.71 -36.28 33.13
CA MET A 16 65.20 -36.36 31.76
C MET A 16 63.84 -37.07 31.69
N ILE A 17 63.63 -38.13 32.47
CA ILE A 17 62.34 -38.85 32.54
C ILE A 17 61.27 -38.00 33.23
N ALA A 18 61.61 -37.34 34.34
CA ALA A 18 60.69 -36.43 35.03
C ALA A 18 60.28 -35.26 34.11
N GLY A 19 61.22 -34.64 33.39
CA GLY A 19 60.93 -33.58 32.43
C GLY A 19 60.03 -34.04 31.25
N GLY A 20 60.20 -35.27 30.77
CA GLY A 20 59.34 -35.83 29.72
C GLY A 20 57.91 -36.14 30.20
N LEU A 21 57.75 -36.59 31.44
CA LEU A 21 56.43 -36.79 32.04
C LEU A 21 55.73 -35.44 32.32
N ASP A 22 56.47 -34.45 32.83
CA ASP A 22 55.93 -33.10 33.07
C ASP A 22 55.48 -32.43 31.76
N SER A 23 56.26 -32.57 30.68
CA SER A 23 55.86 -32.10 29.35
C SER A 23 54.57 -32.76 28.89
N ARG A 24 54.43 -34.08 29.03
CA ARG A 24 53.20 -34.80 28.64
C ARG A 24 52.00 -34.37 29.49
N ILE A 25 52.19 -34.12 30.79
CA ILE A 25 51.12 -33.62 31.66
C ILE A 25 50.71 -32.20 31.25
N ALA A 26 51.67 -31.34 30.89
CA ALA A 26 51.40 -30.00 30.40
C ALA A 26 50.63 -30.04 29.06
N ASP A 27 51.04 -30.90 28.14
CA ASP A 27 50.38 -31.08 26.84
C ASP A 27 48.94 -31.59 27.00
N ILE A 28 48.73 -32.60 27.86
CA ILE A 28 47.39 -33.13 28.15
C ILE A 28 46.51 -32.07 28.80
N LYS A 29 47.05 -31.29 29.75
CA LYS A 29 46.31 -30.18 30.36
C LYS A 29 45.93 -29.12 29.33
N ALA A 30 46.85 -28.74 28.45
CA ALA A 30 46.58 -27.78 27.38
C ALA A 30 45.47 -28.28 26.44
N GLN A 31 45.54 -29.53 26.00
CA GLN A 31 44.50 -30.15 25.17
C GLN A 31 43.14 -30.24 25.90
N LEU A 32 43.13 -30.51 27.20
CA LEU A 32 41.89 -30.56 27.99
C LEU A 32 41.24 -29.19 28.14
N GLU A 33 42.04 -28.14 28.34
CA GLU A 33 41.54 -26.76 28.39
C GLU A 33 41.03 -26.30 27.02
N GLU A 34 41.76 -26.60 25.94
CA GLU A 34 41.31 -26.32 24.58
C GLU A 34 39.98 -27.04 24.27
N ALA A 35 39.85 -28.31 24.64
CA ALA A 35 38.61 -29.06 24.47
C ALA A 35 37.44 -28.47 25.28
N LYS A 36 37.69 -27.95 26.49
CA LYS A 36 36.66 -27.26 27.29
C LYS A 36 36.23 -25.95 26.63
N VAL A 37 37.18 -25.17 26.11
CA VAL A 37 36.90 -23.93 25.40
C VAL A 37 36.08 -24.20 24.14
N LEU A 38 36.52 -25.16 23.31
CA LEU A 38 35.78 -25.60 22.11
C LEU A 38 34.35 -26.06 22.44
N ARG A 39 34.18 -26.78 23.54
CA ARG A 39 32.85 -27.21 24.00
C ARG A 39 32.00 -26.01 24.42
N ALA A 40 32.55 -25.07 25.19
CA ALA A 40 31.84 -23.87 25.61
C ALA A 40 31.43 -23.00 24.40
N GLU A 41 32.31 -22.86 23.41
CA GLU A 41 32.01 -22.17 22.15
C GLU A 41 30.92 -22.88 21.35
N ALA A 42 30.97 -24.21 21.25
CA ALA A 42 29.94 -24.99 20.57
C ALA A 42 28.57 -24.90 21.26
N GLU A 43 28.54 -24.93 22.59
CA GLU A 43 27.31 -24.76 23.39
C GLU A 43 26.75 -23.34 23.25
N ALA A 44 27.60 -22.32 23.27
CA ALA A 44 27.21 -20.93 23.02
C ALA A 44 26.64 -20.75 21.61
N LEU A 45 27.32 -21.28 20.59
CA LEU A 45 26.87 -21.22 19.20
C LEU A 45 25.54 -21.94 19.00
N ARG A 46 25.38 -23.13 19.60
CA ARG A 46 24.11 -23.87 19.56
C ARG A 46 22.97 -23.06 20.15
N LYS A 47 23.20 -22.40 21.29
CA LYS A 47 22.19 -21.55 21.92
C LYS A 47 21.84 -20.36 21.04
N GLU A 48 22.84 -19.68 20.47
CA GLU A 48 22.62 -18.57 19.54
C GLU A 48 21.78 -18.98 18.33
N TYR A 49 22.06 -20.14 17.71
CA TYR A 49 21.26 -20.62 16.59
C TYR A 49 19.85 -21.06 17.01
N ALA A 50 19.69 -21.67 18.18
CA ALA A 50 18.36 -22.01 18.70
C ALA A 50 17.50 -20.75 18.91
N ASP A 51 18.10 -19.70 19.51
CA ASP A 51 17.44 -18.41 19.72
C ASP A 51 17.13 -17.72 18.37
N LYS A 52 18.05 -17.77 17.41
CA LYS A 52 17.84 -17.24 16.05
C LYS A 52 16.69 -17.94 15.33
N ILE A 53 16.59 -19.27 15.41
CA ILE A 53 15.49 -20.03 14.80
C ILE A 53 14.16 -19.66 15.46
N ALA A 54 14.12 -19.63 16.80
CA ALA A 54 12.91 -19.27 17.53
C ALA A 54 12.43 -17.84 17.22
N ASN A 55 13.36 -16.90 17.02
CA ASN A 55 13.03 -15.54 16.61
C ASN A 55 12.60 -15.47 15.14
N ALA A 56 13.25 -16.20 14.24
CA ALA A 56 12.88 -16.22 12.82
C ALA A 56 11.45 -16.72 12.59
N GLU A 57 10.99 -17.73 13.35
CA GLU A 57 9.60 -18.20 13.29
C GLU A 57 8.61 -17.12 13.77
N LYS A 58 8.94 -16.40 14.84
CA LYS A 58 8.12 -15.30 15.36
C LYS A 58 8.06 -14.13 14.39
N ASP A 59 9.21 -13.76 13.82
CA ASP A 59 9.32 -12.68 12.85
C ASP A 59 8.54 -13.02 11.58
N ALA A 60 8.61 -14.27 11.10
CA ALA A 60 7.81 -14.73 9.97
C ALA A 60 6.30 -14.69 10.27
N ALA A 61 5.88 -15.12 11.46
CA ALA A 61 4.49 -15.04 11.88
C ALA A 61 4.00 -13.57 11.96
N ALA A 62 4.80 -12.69 12.57
CA ALA A 62 4.50 -11.26 12.65
C ALA A 62 4.45 -10.60 11.26
N MET A 63 5.34 -10.99 10.35
CA MET A 63 5.35 -10.51 8.97
C MET A 63 4.07 -10.93 8.22
N ILE A 64 3.61 -12.16 8.39
CA ILE A 64 2.36 -12.64 7.77
C ILE A 64 1.15 -11.90 8.35
N ASP A 65 1.11 -11.71 9.66
CA ASP A 65 0.03 -10.98 10.34
C ASP A 65 -0.04 -9.52 9.88
N HIS A 66 1.11 -8.84 9.82
CA HIS A 66 1.22 -7.49 9.29
C HIS A 66 0.76 -7.42 7.82
N ALA A 67 1.20 -8.36 6.97
CA ALA A 67 0.79 -8.39 5.57
C ALA A 67 -0.72 -8.62 5.41
N ARG A 68 -1.35 -9.41 6.29
CA ARG A 68 -2.81 -9.60 6.30
C ARG A 68 -3.52 -8.31 6.68
N HIS A 69 -3.08 -7.65 7.74
CA HIS A 69 -3.66 -6.37 8.17
C HIS A 69 -3.52 -5.28 7.10
N GLU A 70 -2.36 -5.19 6.43
CA GLU A 70 -2.18 -4.28 5.31
C GLU A 70 -3.11 -4.61 4.13
N ALA A 71 -3.25 -5.90 3.78
CA ALA A 71 -4.15 -6.33 2.72
C ALA A 71 -5.61 -5.97 3.03
N GLU A 72 -6.08 -6.23 4.25
CA GLU A 72 -7.41 -5.85 4.71
C GLU A 72 -7.63 -4.33 4.65
N ALA A 73 -6.64 -3.54 5.08
CA ALA A 73 -6.71 -2.09 5.01
C ALA A 73 -6.76 -1.57 3.57
N ILE A 74 -6.01 -2.19 2.66
CA ILE A 74 -6.03 -1.86 1.22
C ILE A 74 -7.40 -2.17 0.63
N VAL A 75 -7.99 -3.33 0.93
CA VAL A 75 -9.31 -3.72 0.43
C VAL A 75 -10.38 -2.76 0.96
N ALA A 76 -10.40 -2.49 2.27
CA ALA A 76 -11.36 -1.57 2.87
C ALA A 76 -11.25 -0.16 2.28
N LYS A 77 -10.03 0.32 2.02
CA LYS A 77 -9.80 1.60 1.36
C LYS A 77 -10.29 1.58 -0.09
N ALA A 78 -10.00 0.53 -0.85
CA ALA A 78 -10.43 0.38 -2.23
C ALA A 78 -11.96 0.33 -2.37
N GLU A 79 -12.65 -0.36 -1.45
CA GLU A 79 -14.11 -0.37 -1.38
C GLU A 79 -14.67 1.02 -1.15
N LYS A 80 -14.13 1.74 -0.15
CA LYS A 80 -14.54 3.12 0.15
C LYS A 80 -14.31 4.06 -1.03
N ASP A 81 -13.11 4.04 -1.61
CA ASP A 81 -12.75 4.89 -2.75
C ASP A 81 -13.65 4.58 -3.96
N SER A 82 -13.98 3.30 -4.18
CA SER A 82 -14.89 2.87 -5.26
C SER A 82 -16.32 3.36 -5.02
N ALA A 83 -16.84 3.24 -3.80
CA ALA A 83 -18.15 3.77 -3.44
C ALA A 83 -18.21 5.29 -3.66
N ASP A 84 -17.18 6.02 -3.24
CA ASP A 84 -17.09 7.47 -3.44
C ASP A 84 -17.05 7.85 -4.93
N VAL A 85 -16.36 7.08 -5.77
CA VAL A 85 -16.36 7.27 -7.23
C VAL A 85 -17.76 7.06 -7.81
N ILE A 86 -18.48 6.02 -7.36
CA ILE A 86 -19.84 5.73 -7.83
C ILE A 86 -20.77 6.89 -7.48
N VAL A 87 -20.77 7.35 -6.22
CA VAL A 87 -21.61 8.48 -5.77
C VAL A 87 -21.31 9.75 -6.57
N ARG A 88 -20.04 10.06 -6.83
CA ARG A 88 -19.67 11.21 -7.68
C ARG A 88 -20.17 11.05 -9.11
N ARG A 89 -20.05 9.85 -9.69
CA ARG A 89 -20.53 9.57 -11.06
C ARG A 89 -22.04 9.65 -11.17
N GLU A 90 -22.75 9.14 -10.17
CA GLU A 90 -24.21 9.25 -10.09
C GLU A 90 -24.64 10.71 -10.04
N LYS A 91 -24.03 11.51 -9.16
CA LYS A 91 -24.32 12.95 -9.07
C LYS A 91 -24.05 13.67 -10.40
N MET A 92 -22.91 13.41 -11.04
CA MET A 92 -22.60 13.99 -12.36
C MET A 92 -23.63 13.58 -13.43
N ALA A 93 -24.12 12.34 -13.40
CA ALA A 93 -25.15 11.87 -14.31
C ALA A 93 -26.49 12.57 -14.04
N GLN A 94 -26.91 12.67 -12.78
CA GLN A 94 -28.11 13.40 -12.36
C GLN A 94 -28.05 14.88 -12.76
N ASP A 95 -26.92 15.55 -12.54
CA ASP A 95 -26.72 16.95 -12.92
C ASP A 95 -26.82 17.13 -14.45
N LYS A 96 -26.27 16.20 -15.24
CA LYS A 96 -26.38 16.19 -16.71
C LYS A 96 -27.81 15.96 -17.18
N ILE A 97 -28.52 15.02 -16.56
CA ILE A 97 -29.94 14.75 -16.85
C ILE A 97 -30.76 16.01 -16.57
N GLY A 98 -30.61 16.61 -15.39
CA GLY A 98 -31.35 17.83 -15.04
C GLY A 98 -31.02 19.01 -15.96
N ALA A 99 -29.78 19.13 -16.44
CA ALA A 99 -29.42 20.12 -17.44
C ALA A 99 -30.10 19.86 -18.80
N ALA A 100 -30.11 18.60 -19.25
CA ALA A 100 -30.78 18.20 -20.48
C ALA A 100 -32.29 18.38 -20.41
N GLU A 101 -32.93 18.09 -19.27
CA GLU A 101 -34.36 18.32 -19.04
C GLU A 101 -34.72 19.80 -19.15
N ARG A 102 -33.95 20.69 -18.52
CA ARG A 102 -34.17 22.14 -18.64
C ARG A 102 -34.02 22.64 -20.08
N ALA A 103 -33.03 22.11 -20.80
CA ALA A 103 -32.83 22.43 -22.21
C ALA A 103 -34.02 21.96 -23.05
N ALA A 104 -34.48 20.72 -22.85
CA ALA A 104 -35.63 20.15 -23.56
C ALA A 104 -36.93 20.94 -23.29
N VAL A 105 -37.18 21.37 -22.05
CA VAL A 105 -38.34 22.21 -21.72
C VAL A 105 -38.26 23.55 -22.46
N THR A 106 -37.08 24.18 -22.48
CA THR A 106 -36.87 25.45 -23.19
C THR A 106 -37.09 25.29 -24.69
N ASP A 107 -36.56 24.22 -25.28
CA ASP A 107 -36.74 23.92 -26.71
C ASP A 107 -38.22 23.67 -27.06
N LEU A 108 -38.95 22.94 -26.21
CA LEU A 108 -40.39 22.71 -26.41
C LEU A 108 -41.18 24.02 -26.35
N GLN A 109 -40.87 24.90 -25.40
CA GLN A 109 -41.49 26.22 -25.30
C GLN A 109 -41.21 27.08 -26.53
N ASN A 110 -39.97 27.07 -27.02
CA ASN A 110 -39.59 27.79 -28.22
C ASN A 110 -40.33 27.26 -29.47
N GLN A 111 -40.43 25.94 -29.61
CA GLN A 111 -41.21 25.32 -30.69
C GLN A 111 -42.69 25.68 -30.61
N ALA A 112 -43.29 25.63 -29.41
CA ALA A 112 -44.68 26.00 -29.20
C ALA A 112 -44.94 27.48 -29.54
N ALA A 113 -44.05 28.38 -29.09
CA ALA A 113 -44.14 29.81 -29.41
C ALA A 113 -44.00 30.07 -30.92
N ALA A 114 -43.07 29.38 -31.59
CA ALA A 114 -42.89 29.50 -33.04
C ALA A 114 -44.12 28.99 -33.81
N ALA A 115 -44.70 27.85 -33.39
CA ALA A 115 -45.92 27.31 -33.97
C ALA A 115 -47.11 28.26 -33.78
N ALA A 116 -47.30 28.79 -32.56
CA ALA A 116 -48.35 29.75 -32.26
C ALA A 116 -48.21 31.03 -33.09
N ALA A 117 -46.99 31.58 -33.21
CA ALA A 117 -46.71 32.74 -34.05
C ALA A 117 -46.98 32.48 -35.53
N ALA A 118 -46.63 31.29 -36.04
CA ALA A 118 -46.93 30.90 -37.41
C ALA A 118 -48.45 30.80 -37.66
N SER A 119 -49.19 30.17 -36.75
CA SER A 119 -50.66 30.11 -36.82
C SER A 119 -51.30 31.49 -36.74
N ALA A 120 -50.82 32.35 -35.85
CA ALA A 120 -51.30 33.74 -35.74
C ALA A 120 -51.08 34.51 -37.05
N ARG A 121 -49.92 34.38 -37.70
CA ARG A 121 -49.66 34.99 -39.02
C ARG A 121 -50.65 34.50 -40.08
N ILE A 122 -50.98 33.20 -40.10
CA ILE A 122 -51.96 32.64 -41.04
C ILE A 122 -53.35 33.21 -40.78
N LEU A 123 -53.79 33.27 -39.53
CA LEU A 123 -55.08 33.84 -39.15
C LEU A 123 -55.17 35.33 -39.48
N ILE A 124 -54.13 36.11 -39.19
CA ILE A 124 -54.05 37.52 -39.54
C ILE A 124 -54.16 37.69 -41.07
N LYS A 125 -53.42 36.89 -41.85
CA LYS A 125 -53.50 36.92 -43.31
C LYS A 125 -54.90 36.56 -43.84
N ALA A 126 -55.56 35.58 -43.23
CA ALA A 126 -56.89 35.14 -43.62
C ALA A 126 -57.99 36.16 -43.25
N ASN A 127 -57.84 36.86 -42.12
CA ASN A 127 -58.78 37.87 -41.63
C ASN A 127 -58.41 39.31 -42.05
N HIS A 128 -57.34 39.50 -42.82
CA HIS A 128 -56.92 40.80 -43.34
C HIS A 128 -57.92 41.25 -44.41
N SER A 129 -58.79 42.20 -44.05
CA SER A 129 -59.72 42.86 -44.96
C SER A 129 -59.42 44.35 -45.00
N ALA A 130 -59.73 45.02 -46.11
CA ALA A 130 -59.55 46.46 -46.26
C ALA A 130 -60.27 47.29 -45.17
N THR A 131 -61.34 46.74 -44.59
CA THR A 131 -62.09 47.34 -43.48
C THR A 131 -61.32 47.27 -42.15
N ALA A 132 -60.62 46.17 -41.88
CA ALA A 132 -59.76 46.01 -40.70
C ALA A 132 -58.50 46.90 -40.81
N ASP A 133 -57.90 47.00 -42.00
CA ASP A 133 -56.74 47.88 -42.25
C ASP A 133 -57.04 49.34 -41.95
N LYS A 134 -58.18 49.85 -42.44
CA LYS A 134 -58.59 51.24 -42.18
C LYS A 134 -58.75 51.52 -40.68
N ALA A 135 -59.35 50.58 -39.93
CA ALA A 135 -59.51 50.73 -38.48
C ALA A 135 -58.17 50.75 -37.72
N PHE A 136 -57.21 49.90 -38.10
CA PHE A 136 -55.88 49.90 -37.50
C PHE A 136 -55.06 51.16 -37.83
N VAL A 137 -55.17 51.68 -39.06
CA VAL A 137 -54.51 52.93 -39.47
C VAL A 137 -55.11 54.12 -38.71
N ASP A 138 -56.44 54.22 -38.65
CA ASP A 138 -57.12 55.30 -37.92
C ASP A 138 -56.78 55.25 -36.42
N GLN A 139 -56.64 54.06 -35.82
CA GLN A 139 -56.23 53.88 -34.42
C GLN A 139 -54.75 54.22 -34.18
N ALA A 140 -53.83 53.82 -35.08
CA ALA A 140 -52.41 54.14 -34.95
C ALA A 140 -52.17 55.65 -35.07
N ILE A 141 -52.85 56.32 -36.01
CA ILE A 141 -52.81 57.78 -36.17
C ILE A 141 -53.39 58.49 -34.94
N GLY A 142 -54.47 57.97 -34.35
CA GLY A 142 -55.08 58.54 -33.14
C GLY A 142 -54.33 58.26 -31.84
N SER A 143 -53.30 57.40 -31.86
CA SER A 143 -52.47 57.07 -30.69
C SER A 143 -51.15 57.84 -30.60
N ILE A 144 -50.88 58.67 -31.62
CA ILE A 144 -49.80 59.67 -31.66
C ILE A 144 -50.40 61.00 -31.22
#